data_AF-A0A382XWU5-F1
#
_entry.id   AF-A0A382XWU5-F1
#
_cell.length_a   1.000
_cell.length_b   1.000
_cell.length_c   1.000
_cell.angle_alpha   90.00
_cell.angle_beta   90.00
_cell.angle_gamma   90.00
#
_symmetry.space_group_name_H-M   'P 1'
#
loop_
_entity.id
_entity.type
_entity.pdbx_description
1 polymer ?
#
loop_
_entity_poly.entity_id
_entity_poly.type
_entity_poly.pdbx_seq_one_letter_code
_entity_poly.pdbx_strand_id
1 'polypeptide(L)'
;MKTLFPILTTLLVAASLVTTYPDDQDLIITEFLAANSSGLLDDDGDSSDWIEIHNTTQESMSLEDWYLTDEQDNLAKWRFPNITIETRGF
;
A
#
# COMPACT_ATOMS: atom_id res chain seq x y z
N MET A 1 47.41 -29.35 25.84
CA MET A 1 46.50 -28.31 26.39
C MET A 1 46.63 -27.05 25.54
N LYS A 2 45.66 -26.79 24.65
CA LYS A 2 45.42 -25.55 23.90
C LYS A 2 44.01 -25.71 23.33
N THR A 3 43.08 -25.03 23.96
CA THR A 3 41.63 -25.17 23.81
C THR A 3 41.15 -24.57 22.49
N LEU A 4 40.16 -25.25 21.89
CA LEU A 4 39.42 -24.88 20.69
C LEU A 4 38.61 -23.59 20.94
N PHE A 5 38.60 -22.69 19.95
CA PHE A 5 37.69 -21.55 19.89
C PHE A 5 36.29 -22.01 19.44
N PRO A 6 35.20 -21.55 20.06
CA PRO A 6 33.92 -21.41 19.39
C PRO A 6 33.57 -19.93 19.21
N ILE A 7 33.54 -19.49 17.95
CA ILE A 7 32.81 -18.28 17.54
C ILE A 7 31.34 -18.70 17.54
N LEU A 8 30.61 -18.33 18.60
CA LEU A 8 29.15 -18.47 18.63
C LEU A 8 28.55 -17.17 18.12
N THR A 9 28.13 -17.20 16.86
CA THR A 9 27.37 -16.15 16.18
C THR A 9 26.10 -15.86 16.96
N THR A 10 26.01 -14.69 17.58
CA THR A 10 24.75 -14.17 18.14
C THR A 10 23.80 -13.91 16.97
N LEU A 11 22.78 -14.76 16.82
CA LEU A 11 21.67 -14.53 15.90
C LEU A 11 20.86 -13.35 16.45
N LEU A 12 20.96 -12.20 15.78
CA LEU A 12 20.11 -11.04 16.02
C LEU A 12 18.69 -11.41 15.55
N VAL A 13 17.79 -11.70 16.48
CA VAL A 13 16.36 -11.69 16.17
C VAL A 13 15.96 -10.22 16.07
N ALA A 14 16.07 -9.66 14.87
CA ALA A 14 15.29 -8.49 14.53
C ALA A 14 13.83 -8.95 14.51
N ALA A 15 13.14 -8.81 15.63
CA ALA A 15 11.69 -8.76 15.63
C ALA A 15 11.32 -7.46 14.92
N SER A 16 11.35 -7.48 13.58
CA SER A 16 10.61 -6.53 12.79
C SER A 16 9.18 -6.60 13.28
N LEU A 17 8.63 -5.45 13.65
CA LEU A 17 7.22 -5.29 13.94
C LEU A 17 6.47 -5.74 12.68
N VAL A 18 6.06 -7.00 12.64
CA VAL A 18 5.11 -7.47 11.64
C VAL A 18 3.79 -6.84 12.06
N THR A 19 3.50 -5.68 11.48
CA THR A 19 2.15 -5.12 11.49
C THR A 19 1.30 -6.13 10.73
N THR A 20 0.67 -7.04 11.46
CA THR A 20 -0.41 -7.86 10.92
C THR A 20 -1.58 -6.91 10.70
N TYR A 21 -1.62 -6.31 9.51
CA TYR A 21 -2.90 -5.82 9.02
C TYR A 21 -3.84 -7.02 9.00
N PRO A 22 -5.09 -6.88 9.46
CA PRO A 22 -6.05 -7.97 9.32
C PRO A 22 -6.01 -8.41 7.85
N ASP A 23 -5.71 -9.69 7.64
CA ASP A 23 -5.48 -10.37 6.35
C ASP A 23 -6.73 -10.38 5.43
N ASP A 24 -7.69 -9.50 5.72
CA ASP A 24 -9.04 -9.48 5.15
C ASP A 24 -9.24 -8.27 4.22
N GLN A 25 -8.22 -7.42 4.05
CA GLN A 25 -8.30 -6.20 3.22
C GLN A 25 -7.10 -6.11 2.27
N ASP A 26 -7.26 -6.66 1.07
CA ASP A 26 -6.22 -6.73 0.04
C ASP A 26 -5.83 -5.36 -0.54
N LEU A 27 -6.82 -4.46 -0.65
CA LEU A 27 -6.64 -3.08 -1.09
C LEU A 27 -7.25 -2.14 -0.07
N ILE A 28 -6.49 -1.13 0.35
CA ILE A 28 -6.92 -0.14 1.33
C ILE A 28 -6.66 1.27 0.81
N ILE A 29 -7.50 2.21 1.23
CA ILE A 29 -7.20 3.64 1.09
C ILE A 29 -6.34 4.06 2.29
N THR A 30 -5.08 4.43 2.05
CA THR A 30 -4.13 4.82 3.12
C THR A 30 -4.14 6.32 3.41
N GLU A 31 -4.45 7.15 2.41
CA GLU A 31 -4.53 8.60 2.55
C GLU A 31 -5.71 9.18 1.77
N PHE A 32 -6.23 10.31 2.26
CA PHE A 32 -7.27 11.11 1.64
C PHE A 32 -6.94 12.59 1.81
N LEU A 33 -6.56 13.27 0.72
CA LEU A 33 -6.25 14.71 0.72
C LEU A 33 -7.27 15.47 -0.14
N ALA A 34 -8.26 16.07 0.51
CA ALA A 34 -9.32 16.88 -0.15
C ALA A 34 -9.08 18.41 -0.08
N ALA A 35 -7.89 18.82 0.34
CA ALA A 35 -7.53 20.23 0.45
C ALA A 35 -6.02 20.38 0.21
N ASN A 36 -5.62 20.19 -1.04
CA ASN A 36 -4.23 20.19 -1.44
C ASN A 36 -3.72 21.62 -1.72
N SER A 37 -3.29 22.35 -0.68
CA SER A 37 -2.75 23.72 -0.85
C SER A 37 -1.24 23.78 -1.06
N SER A 38 -0.51 22.72 -0.71
CA SER A 38 0.95 22.70 -0.69
C SER A 38 1.55 21.29 -0.85
N GLY A 39 0.76 20.33 -1.32
CA GLY A 39 1.17 18.94 -1.52
C GLY A 39 1.66 18.68 -2.93
N LEU A 40 1.41 17.45 -3.40
CA LEU A 40 1.77 17.00 -4.75
C LEU A 40 0.96 17.77 -5.80
N LEU A 41 1.56 18.04 -6.95
CA LEU A 41 0.85 18.52 -8.13
C LEU A 41 0.65 17.33 -9.07
N ASP A 42 -0.46 17.32 -9.80
CA ASP A 42 -0.68 16.36 -10.87
C ASP A 42 0.17 16.68 -12.13
N ASP A 43 0.04 15.85 -13.16
CA ASP A 43 0.83 15.97 -14.40
C ASP A 43 0.52 17.26 -15.21
N ASP A 44 -0.61 17.92 -14.94
CA ASP A 44 -0.99 19.20 -15.54
C ASP A 44 -0.47 20.39 -14.69
N GLY A 45 0.11 20.12 -13.53
CA GLY A 45 0.63 21.10 -12.58
C GLY A 45 -0.41 21.65 -11.61
N ASP A 46 -1.58 21.02 -11.54
CA ASP A 46 -2.69 21.43 -10.68
C ASP A 46 -2.60 20.77 -9.29
N SER A 47 -3.04 21.50 -8.27
CA SER A 47 -3.12 21.01 -6.89
C SER A 47 -4.43 20.26 -6.64
N SER A 48 -4.60 19.13 -7.32
CA SER A 48 -5.82 18.32 -7.26
C SER A 48 -5.96 17.57 -5.93
N ASP A 49 -7.21 17.25 -5.58
CA ASP A 49 -7.52 16.31 -4.51
C ASP A 49 -7.13 14.89 -4.93
N TRP A 50 -6.70 14.06 -3.98
CA TRP A 50 -6.29 12.69 -4.28
C TRP A 50 -6.50 11.73 -3.10
N ILE A 51 -6.50 10.45 -3.43
CA ILE A 51 -6.48 9.34 -2.49
C ILE A 51 -5.29 8.44 -2.79
N GLU A 52 -4.75 7.80 -1.75
CA GLU A 52 -3.75 6.74 -1.92
C GLU A 52 -4.40 5.37 -1.83
N ILE A 53 -4.05 4.46 -2.72
CA ILE A 53 -4.49 3.08 -2.68
C ILE A 53 -3.26 2.21 -2.45
N HIS A 54 -3.30 1.33 -1.46
CA HIS A 54 -2.20 0.42 -1.16
C HIS A 54 -2.62 -1.03 -1.30
N ASN A 55 -1.83 -1.80 -2.05
CA ASN A 55 -1.96 -3.25 -2.13
C ASN A 55 -1.25 -3.90 -0.94
N THR A 56 -2.01 -4.40 0.04
CA THR A 56 -1.45 -5.01 1.26
C THR A 56 -0.97 -6.44 1.03
N THR A 57 -1.24 -7.03 -0.14
CA THR A 57 -0.97 -8.44 -0.39
C THR A 57 0.49 -8.69 -0.76
N GLN A 58 0.87 -9.97 -0.87
CA GLN A 58 2.18 -10.39 -1.36
C GLN A 58 2.21 -10.61 -2.88
N GLU A 59 1.11 -10.39 -3.59
CA GLU A 59 0.97 -10.55 -5.04
C GLU A 59 0.62 -9.20 -5.68
N SER A 60 0.80 -9.06 -7.00
CA SER A 60 0.31 -7.88 -7.70
C SER A 60 -1.20 -7.97 -7.94
N MET A 61 -1.89 -6.83 -7.94
CA MET A 61 -3.34 -6.77 -8.08
C MET A 61 -3.75 -5.84 -9.21
N SER A 62 -4.57 -6.35 -10.14
CA SER A 62 -5.19 -5.55 -11.19
C SER A 62 -6.41 -4.81 -10.64
N LEU A 63 -6.53 -3.53 -10.97
CA LEU A 63 -7.72 -2.71 -10.74
C LEU A 63 -8.67 -2.72 -11.95
N GLU A 64 -8.45 -3.60 -12.93
CA GLU A 64 -9.39 -3.79 -14.04
C GLU A 64 -10.78 -4.15 -13.49
N ASP A 65 -11.80 -3.42 -13.95
CA ASP A 65 -13.20 -3.54 -13.50
C ASP A 65 -13.45 -3.19 -12.03
N TRP A 66 -12.50 -2.52 -11.37
CA TRP A 66 -12.75 -1.87 -10.07
C TRP A 66 -13.37 -0.50 -10.26
N TYR A 67 -14.10 -0.08 -9.23
CA TYR A 67 -14.77 1.22 -9.19
C TYR A 67 -14.59 1.91 -7.84
N LEU A 68 -14.48 3.24 -7.86
CA LEU A 68 -14.59 4.09 -6.68
C LEU A 68 -16.00 4.67 -6.60
N THR A 69 -16.57 4.66 -5.40
CA THR A 69 -17.86 5.28 -5.13
C THR A 69 -17.94 5.84 -3.71
N ASP A 70 -18.71 6.89 -3.56
CA ASP A 70 -19.19 7.48 -2.30
C ASP A 70 -20.71 7.31 -2.14
N GLU A 71 -21.37 6.60 -3.06
CA GLU A 71 -22.82 6.35 -3.06
C GLU A 71 -23.11 4.86 -2.87
N GLN A 72 -23.79 4.51 -1.76
CA GLN A 72 -24.12 3.12 -1.44
C GLN A 72 -25.01 2.44 -2.49
N ASP A 73 -25.88 3.20 -3.16
CA ASP A 73 -26.81 2.69 -4.17
C ASP A 73 -26.23 2.71 -5.60
N ASN A 74 -25.02 3.23 -5.78
CA ASN A 74 -24.37 3.32 -7.08
C ASN A 74 -22.87 3.00 -6.96
N LEU A 75 -22.54 1.71 -7.03
CA LEU A 75 -21.15 1.26 -6.83
C LEU A 75 -20.23 1.47 -8.03
N ALA A 76 -20.74 1.96 -9.17
CA ALA A 76 -20.02 2.03 -10.44
C ALA A 76 -19.75 3.47 -10.93
N LYS A 77 -19.63 4.45 -10.02
CA LYS A 77 -19.50 5.88 -10.36
C LYS A 77 -18.23 6.20 -11.14
N TRP A 78 -17.08 5.71 -10.69
CA TRP A 78 -15.80 5.96 -11.35
C TRP A 78 -15.03 4.66 -11.54
N ARG A 79 -14.81 4.26 -12.80
CA ARG A 79 -14.03 3.07 -13.12
C ARG A 79 -12.54 3.41 -13.08
N PHE A 80 -11.76 2.59 -12.40
CA PHE A 80 -10.30 2.71 -12.43
C PHE A 80 -9.77 2.50 -13.87
N PRO A 81 -8.65 3.15 -14.24
CA PRO A 81 -7.92 2.77 -15.44
C PRO A 81 -7.42 1.33 -15.31
N ASN A 82 -7.09 0.70 -16.44
CA ASN A 82 -6.48 -0.64 -16.43
C ASN A 82 -5.03 -0.53 -15.94
N ILE A 83 -4.85 -0.61 -14.62
CA ILE A 83 -3.58 -0.55 -13.92
C ILE A 83 -3.44 -1.71 -12.95
N THR A 84 -2.22 -2.18 -12.76
CA THR A 84 -1.85 -3.19 -11.77
C THR A 84 -1.00 -2.51 -10.70
N ILE A 85 -1.40 -2.64 -9.44
CA ILE A 85 -0.57 -2.25 -8.29
C ILE A 85 0.29 -3.44 -7.92
N GLU A 86 1.61 -3.23 -7.91
CA GLU A 86 2.57 -4.27 -7.54
C GLU A 86 2.39 -4.72 -6.08
N THR A 87 2.99 -5.86 -5.73
CA THR A 87 3.00 -6.36 -4.35
C THR A 87 3.53 -5.29 -3.39
N ARG A 88 2.78 -5.00 -2.31
CA ARG A 88 3.11 -3.93 -1.34
C ARG A 88 3.24 -2.52 -1.94
N GLY A 89 2.71 -2.31 -3.14
CA GLY A 89 2.78 -1.05 -3.89
C GLY A 89 1.67 -0.06 -3.56
N PHE A 90 1.80 1.13 -4.17
CA PHE A 90 0.85 2.23 -4.17
C PHE A 90 0.52 2.64 -5.62
#